data_AF-A0A9E0Q8Z5-F1
#
_entry.id   AF-A0A9E0Q8Z5-F1
#
_cell.length_a   1.000
_cell.length_b   1.000
_cell.length_c   1.000
_cell.angle_alpha   90.00
_cell.angle_beta   90.00
_cell.angle_gamma   90.00
#
_symmetry.space_group_name_H-M   'P 1'
#
loop_
_entity.id
_entity.type
_entity.pdbx_description
1 polymer ?
#
loop_
_entity_poly.entity_id
_entity_poly.type
_entity_poly.pdbx_seq_one_letter_code
_entity_poly.pdbx_strand_id
1 'polypeptide(L)'
;MNRLSIILLLVMIITGSCATAQYTPPKVTISTEKIRNESGEFFVHKVQQRETLFSISKAYNINANSLINDNPKASEGLKTGDILFIRIGARPVPDEEISVQEDIV
;
A
#
# COMPACT_ATOMS: atom_id res chain seq x y z
N MET A 1 -55.14 16.70 -10.91
CA MET A 1 -53.75 16.28 -10.62
C MET A 1 -53.16 17.25 -9.62
N ASN A 2 -52.82 16.77 -8.44
CA ASN A 2 -52.54 17.63 -7.29
C ASN A 2 -51.11 18.17 -7.42
N ARG A 3 -50.98 19.49 -7.51
CA ARG A 3 -49.72 20.25 -7.67
C ARG A 3 -48.66 19.86 -6.62
N LEU A 4 -49.13 19.45 -5.44
CA LEU A 4 -48.32 18.90 -4.35
C LEU A 4 -47.58 17.60 -4.71
N SER A 5 -48.20 16.71 -5.50
CA SER A 5 -47.58 15.45 -5.96
C SER A 5 -46.47 15.68 -6.98
N ILE A 6 -46.58 16.73 -7.80
CA ILE A 6 -45.57 17.12 -8.80
C ILE A 6 -44.34 17.72 -8.12
N ILE A 7 -44.57 18.53 -7.06
CA ILE A 7 -43.49 19.11 -6.24
C ILE A 7 -42.74 18.02 -5.46
N LEU A 8 -43.45 17.03 -4.91
CA LEU A 8 -42.84 15.90 -4.21
C LEU A 8 -41.95 15.06 -5.13
N LEU A 9 -42.35 14.90 -6.40
CA LEU A 9 -41.62 14.11 -7.40
C LEU A 9 -40.34 14.82 -7.87
N LEU A 10 -40.34 16.16 -7.92
CA LEU A 10 -39.17 16.97 -8.30
C LEU A 10 -38.07 17.00 -7.21
N VAL A 11 -38.43 16.92 -5.93
CA VAL A 11 -37.46 16.99 -4.81
C VAL A 11 -36.65 15.69 -4.66
N MET A 12 -37.20 14.55 -5.07
CA MET A 12 -36.56 13.22 -4.95
C MET A 12 -35.44 12.96 -5.97
N ILE A 13 -35.32 13.78 -7.01
CA ILE A 13 -34.33 13.61 -8.09
C ILE A 13 -33.00 14.33 -7.78
N ILE A 14 -32.99 15.29 -6.85
CA ILE A 14 -31.81 16.11 -6.51
C ILE A 14 -30.92 15.42 -5.46
N THR A 15 -31.46 14.49 -4.69
CA THR A 15 -30.68 13.66 -3.76
C THR A 15 -30.00 12.50 -4.51
N GLY A 16 -29.30 12.83 -5.60
CA GLY A 16 -28.28 11.99 -6.21
C GLY A 16 -27.14 11.87 -5.21
N SER A 17 -27.27 10.92 -4.29
CA SER A 17 -26.21 10.54 -3.37
C SER A 17 -25.09 9.92 -4.20
N CYS A 18 -24.14 10.74 -4.64
CA CYS A 18 -22.85 10.27 -5.12
C CYS A 18 -22.17 9.58 -3.93
N ALA A 19 -22.43 8.29 -3.75
CA ALA A 19 -21.61 7.41 -2.96
C ALA A 19 -20.25 7.36 -3.66
N THR A 20 -19.37 8.29 -3.33
CA THR A 20 -17.96 8.18 -3.68
C THR A 20 -17.45 6.95 -2.95
N ALA A 21 -17.17 5.87 -3.68
CA ALA A 21 -16.42 4.74 -3.15
C ALA A 21 -15.00 5.24 -2.86
N GLN A 22 -14.79 5.79 -1.67
CA GLN A 22 -13.47 6.25 -1.25
C GLN A 22 -12.58 5.03 -1.06
N TYR A 23 -11.62 4.86 -1.97
CA TYR A 23 -10.53 3.90 -1.83
C TYR A 23 -9.72 4.27 -0.59
N THR A 24 -9.92 3.53 0.50
CA THR A 24 -9.08 3.60 1.68
C THR A 24 -8.01 2.52 1.55
N PRO A 25 -6.71 2.89 1.52
CA PRO A 25 -5.66 1.89 1.51
C PRO A 25 -5.73 1.10 2.83
N PRO A 26 -5.48 -0.22 2.80
CA PRO A 26 -5.41 -1.02 4.02
C PRO A 26 -4.33 -0.44 4.94
N LYS A 27 -4.66 -0.29 6.22
CA LYS A 27 -3.73 0.20 7.23
C LYS A 27 -2.74 -0.93 7.56
N VAL A 28 -1.53 -0.81 7.05
CA VAL A 28 -0.42 -1.70 7.42
C VAL A 28 0.02 -1.36 8.84
N THR A 29 0.09 -2.39 9.70
CA THR A 29 0.57 -2.24 11.08
C THR A 29 2.01 -2.73 11.15
N ILE A 30 2.91 -1.88 11.63
CA ILE A 30 4.33 -2.20 11.78
C ILE A 30 4.50 -3.21 12.91
N SER A 31 5.21 -4.30 12.63
CA SER A 31 5.46 -5.36 13.62
C SER A 31 6.50 -4.88 14.63
N THR A 32 6.24 -5.13 15.91
CA THR A 32 7.18 -4.80 17.01
C THR A 32 8.30 -5.85 17.15
N GLU A 33 8.11 -7.02 16.54
CA GLU A 33 9.07 -8.12 16.58
C GLU A 33 10.28 -7.81 15.68
N LYS A 34 11.47 -7.89 16.28
CA LYS A 34 12.75 -7.69 15.61
C LYS A 34 13.64 -8.91 15.80
N ILE A 35 14.35 -9.27 14.75
CA ILE A 35 15.40 -10.27 14.80
C ILE A 35 16.73 -9.63 14.41
N ARG A 36 17.81 -10.05 15.07
CA ARG A 36 19.18 -9.65 14.73
C ARG A 36 19.96 -10.89 14.33
N ASN A 37 20.60 -10.85 13.17
CA ASN A 37 21.52 -11.88 12.69
C ASN A 37 22.81 -11.20 12.18
N GLU A 38 23.75 -12.00 11.68
CA GLU A 38 25.01 -11.50 11.10
C GLU A 38 24.81 -10.56 9.91
N SER A 39 23.66 -10.64 9.23
CA SER A 39 23.30 -9.81 8.09
C SER A 39 22.62 -8.49 8.48
N GLY A 40 22.33 -8.26 9.76
CA GLY A 40 21.73 -7.02 10.27
C GLY A 40 20.50 -7.24 11.16
N GLU A 41 19.72 -6.16 11.32
CA GLU A 41 18.46 -6.17 12.07
C GLU A 41 17.28 -6.13 11.10
N PHE A 42 16.26 -6.95 11.38
CA PHE A 42 15.06 -7.05 10.56
C PHE A 42 13.81 -6.99 11.44
N PHE A 43 12.76 -6.33 10.94
CA PHE A 43 11.40 -6.55 11.42
C PHE A 43 10.84 -7.83 10.79
N VAL A 44 10.08 -8.58 11.58
CA VAL A 44 9.34 -9.75 11.09
C VAL A 44 7.90 -9.32 10.85
N HIS A 45 7.48 -9.19 9.59
CA HIS A 45 6.13 -8.78 9.23
C HIS A 45 5.32 -9.94 8.68
N LYS A 46 4.19 -10.23 9.32
CA LYS A 46 3.21 -11.18 8.79
C LYS A 46 2.22 -10.47 7.89
N VAL A 47 2.21 -10.84 6.60
CA VAL A 47 1.34 -10.25 5.58
C VAL A 47 -0.13 -10.45 5.96
N GLN A 48 -0.86 -9.34 6.04
CA GLN A 48 -2.30 -9.32 6.30
C GLN A 48 -3.10 -9.29 5.00
N GLN A 49 -4.41 -9.51 5.12
CA GLN A 49 -5.30 -9.45 3.97
C GLN A 49 -5.27 -8.05 3.34
N ARG A 50 -5.26 -8.00 2.00
CA ARG A 50 -5.23 -6.78 1.17
C ARG A 50 -3.91 -6.01 1.21
N GLU A 51 -2.89 -6.48 1.93
CA GLU A 51 -1.56 -5.88 1.86
C GLU A 51 -0.87 -6.24 0.55
N THR A 52 -0.09 -5.31 0.02
CA THR A 52 0.76 -5.45 -1.16
C THR A 52 2.19 -5.05 -0.82
N LEU A 53 3.16 -5.49 -1.63
CA LEU A 53 4.55 -5.06 -1.51
C LEU A 53 4.69 -3.55 -1.40
N PHE A 54 3.92 -2.81 -2.22
CA PHE A 54 3.91 -1.35 -2.20
C PHE A 54 3.37 -0.76 -0.89
N SER A 55 2.24 -1.28 -0.39
CA SER A 55 1.68 -0.80 0.88
C SER A 55 2.62 -1.07 2.07
N ILE A 56 3.30 -2.23 2.06
CA ILE A 56 4.24 -2.64 3.10
C ILE A 56 5.51 -1.79 3.00
N SER A 57 6.09 -1.64 1.81
CA SER A 57 7.29 -0.83 1.61
C SER A 57 7.05 0.63 2.03
N LYS A 58 5.87 1.19 1.73
CA LYS A 58 5.47 2.54 2.15
C LYS A 58 5.31 2.65 3.66
N ALA A 59 4.70 1.65 4.31
CA ALA A 59 4.50 1.67 5.75
C ALA A 59 5.81 1.58 6.53
N TYR A 60 6.76 0.77 6.06
CA TYR A 60 8.08 0.63 6.66
C TYR A 60 9.08 1.67 6.16
N ASN A 61 8.67 2.55 5.24
CA ASN A 61 9.49 3.58 4.63
C ASN A 61 10.79 2.99 4.04
N ILE A 62 10.64 1.97 3.18
CA ILE A 62 11.74 1.29 2.49
C ILE A 62 11.46 1.18 0.98
N ASN A 63 12.49 0.89 0.19
CA ASN A 63 12.32 0.62 -1.23
C ASN A 63 11.76 -0.80 -1.49
N ALA A 64 10.82 -0.93 -2.43
CA ALA A 64 10.20 -2.21 -2.77
C ALA A 64 11.19 -3.23 -3.36
N ASN A 65 12.18 -2.79 -4.14
CA ASN A 65 13.23 -3.68 -4.65
C ASN A 65 14.12 -4.20 -3.52
N SER A 66 14.41 -3.38 -2.51
CA SER A 66 15.13 -3.84 -1.31
C SER A 66 14.32 -4.89 -0.56
N LEU A 67 13.00 -4.70 -0.44
CA LEU A 67 12.10 -5.68 0.16
C LEU A 67 12.10 -7.02 -0.61
N ILE A 68 12.13 -6.97 -1.95
CA ILE A 68 12.21 -8.16 -2.81
C ILE A 68 13.59 -8.83 -2.71
N ASN A 69 14.68 -8.07 -2.65
CA ASN A 69 16.03 -8.60 -2.49
C ASN A 69 16.17 -9.41 -1.18
N ASP A 70 15.61 -8.89 -0.09
CA ASP A 70 15.57 -9.61 1.19
C ASP A 70 14.54 -10.75 1.20
N ASN A 71 13.53 -10.73 0.30
CA ASN A 71 12.47 -11.74 0.21
C ASN A 71 12.19 -12.15 -1.25
N PRO A 72 13.06 -12.95 -1.90
CA PRO A 72 12.94 -13.22 -3.35
C PRO A 72 11.60 -13.84 -3.77
N LYS A 73 11.00 -14.67 -2.90
CA LYS A 73 9.69 -15.28 -3.12
C LYS A 73 8.57 -14.25 -3.27
N ALA A 74 8.72 -13.07 -2.69
CA ALA A 74 7.72 -12.01 -2.79
C ALA A 74 7.61 -11.43 -4.21
N SER A 75 8.62 -11.65 -5.08
CA SER A 75 8.56 -11.26 -6.49
C SER A 75 7.46 -11.98 -7.27
N GLU A 76 7.06 -13.17 -6.82
CA GLU A 76 5.97 -13.95 -7.43
C GLU A 76 4.59 -13.51 -6.93
N GLY A 77 4.55 -12.57 -5.98
CA GLY A 77 3.35 -12.12 -5.29
C GLY A 77 3.38 -12.43 -3.79
N LEU A 78 2.47 -11.79 -3.05
CA LEU A 78 2.30 -12.01 -1.62
C LEU A 78 1.01 -12.76 -1.33
N LYS A 79 1.07 -13.71 -0.41
CA LYS A 79 -0.09 -14.40 0.15
C LYS A 79 -0.32 -13.96 1.58
N THR A 80 -1.59 -13.93 1.99
CA THR A 80 -1.94 -13.65 3.39
C THR A 80 -1.32 -14.72 4.29
N GLY A 81 -0.63 -14.27 5.34
CA GLY A 81 0.09 -15.13 6.27
C GLY A 81 1.56 -15.32 5.96
N ASP A 82 2.06 -14.86 4.80
CA ASP A 82 3.48 -14.91 4.48
C ASP A 82 4.29 -14.08 5.49
N ILE A 83 5.51 -14.53 5.76
CA ILE A 83 6.45 -13.84 6.64
C ILE A 83 7.46 -13.10 5.78
N LEU A 84 7.55 -11.79 5.96
CA LEU A 84 8.52 -10.92 5.30
C LEU A 84 9.55 -10.42 6.31
N PHE A 85 10.81 -10.46 5.92
CA PHE A 85 11.92 -9.86 6.66
C PHE A 85 12.20 -8.47 6.12
N ILE A 86 12.08 -7.46 6.97
CA ILE A 86 12.18 -6.06 6.57
C ILE A 86 13.41 -5.45 7.24
N ARG A 87 14.46 -5.18 6.47
CA ARG A 87 15.73 -4.65 6.96
C ARG A 87 15.56 -3.25 7.58
N ILE A 88 16.05 -3.09 8.81
CA ILE A 88 16.03 -1.82 9.53
C ILE A 88 17.11 -0.90 8.94
N GLY A 89 16.73 0.33 8.59
CA GLY A 89 17.66 1.30 8.02
C GLY A 89 17.83 1.21 6.50
N ALA A 90 17.07 0.35 5.81
CA ALA A 90 16.94 0.42 4.35
C ALA A 90 16.22 1.73 3.99
N ARG A 91 16.99 2.79 3.75
CA ARG A 91 16.44 4.12 3.49
C ARG A 91 15.55 4.09 2.23
N PRO A 92 14.43 4.83 2.20
CA PRO A 92 13.78 5.11 0.92
C PRO A 92 14.81 5.75 0.03
N VAL A 93 14.99 5.22 -1.17
CA VAL A 93 15.62 5.99 -2.24
C VAL A 93 14.64 7.12 -2.53
N PRO A 94 15.01 8.40 -2.33
CA PRO A 94 14.12 9.50 -2.66
C PRO A 94 13.68 9.37 -4.12
N ASP A 95 12.42 9.68 -4.41
CA ASP A 95 11.82 9.59 -5.75
C ASP A 95 12.50 10.52 -6.80
N GLU A 96 13.62 11.15 -6.43
CA GLU A 96 14.36 12.16 -7.21
C GLU A 96 15.61 11.58 -7.92
N GLU A 97 15.95 10.31 -7.71
CA GLU A 97 17.05 9.62 -8.42
C GLU A 97 16.52 8.61 -9.46
N ILE A 98 15.50 9.02 -10.22
CA ILE A 98 15.23 8.51 -11.57
C ILE A 98 15.17 9.71 -12.50
N SER A 99 16.32 10.37 -12.68
CA SER A 99 16.54 11.25 -13.81
C SER A 99 17.84 10.84 -14.52
N VAL A 100 17.68 10.55 -15.81
CA VAL A 100 18.71 10.46 -16.86
C VAL A 100 19.72 9.31 -16.79
N GLN A 101 19.33 8.17 -17.39
CA GLN A 101 20.16 7.50 -18.41
C GLN A 101 19.26 7.15 -19.61
N GLU A 102 18.59 8.17 -20.17
CA GLU A 102 18.51 8.28 -21.62
C GLU A 102 19.82 8.93 -22.08
N ASP A 103 20.33 8.49 -23.24
CA ASP A 103 21.66 8.74 -23.83
C ASP A 103 22.76 7.81 -23.25
N ILE A 104 23.45 6.93 -23.98
CA ILE A 104 24.02 7.03 -25.33
C ILE A 104 24.23 5.60 -25.90
N VAL A 105 23.75 5.30 -27.11
CA VAL A 105 24.50 4.97 -28.36
C VAL A 105 23.49 4.81 -29.49
#